data_AF-A0AAP2QA60-F1
#
_entry.id   AF-A0AAP2QA60-F1
#
_cell.length_a   1.000
_cell.length_b   1.000
_cell.length_c   1.000
_cell.angle_alpha   90.00
_cell.angle_beta   90.00
_cell.angle_gamma   90.00
#
_symmetry.space_group_name_H-M   'P 1'
#
loop_
_entity.id
_entity.type
_entity.pdbx_description
1 polymer ?
#
loop_
_entity_poly.entity_id
_entity_poly.type
_entity_poly.pdbx_seq_one_letter_code
_entity_poly.pdbx_strand_id
1 'polypeptide(L)'
;MLTVDQLAKKLGIEIAEPKDRKKKVASILKKMNTYLKYTNFNFSFVKGDHERWAYTVLFSFPRHTLHCFDEGQYAVVVKKFYKNLLGLYVEIAYPDTDMAVRRKKIKEVEEDAGLYKEFLLWANSPESVEKKKQIYISDFVAVFGRFPEGWAQEELESANGTEVAPAPEEFISPETDGAVNMDDPAV
;
A
#
# COMPACT_ATOMS: atom_id res chain seq x y z
N MET A 1 -23.83 1.39 -15.80
CA MET A 1 -22.99 2.36 -16.53
C MET A 1 -22.89 3.63 -15.71
N LEU A 2 -21.71 4.22 -15.60
CA LEU A 2 -21.47 5.42 -14.78
C LEU A 2 -21.37 6.64 -15.70
N THR A 3 -22.14 7.69 -15.45
CA THR A 3 -22.03 8.93 -16.23
C THR A 3 -20.96 9.86 -15.67
N VAL A 4 -20.49 10.81 -16.50
CA VAL A 4 -19.55 11.87 -16.10
C VAL A 4 -20.12 12.68 -14.94
N ASP A 5 -21.43 12.92 -14.92
CA ASP A 5 -22.09 13.70 -13.87
C ASP A 5 -22.15 12.95 -12.55
N GLN A 6 -22.49 11.66 -12.60
CA GLN A 6 -22.46 10.79 -11.43
C GLN A 6 -21.05 10.64 -10.87
N LEU A 7 -20.06 10.49 -11.74
CA LEU A 7 -18.65 10.39 -11.35
C LEU A 7 -18.14 11.72 -10.80
N ALA A 8 -18.48 12.85 -11.42
CA ALA A 8 -18.12 14.18 -10.93
C ALA A 8 -18.66 14.43 -9.52
N LYS A 9 -19.93 14.07 -9.26
CA LYS A 9 -20.53 14.16 -7.92
C LYS A 9 -19.80 13.28 -6.90
N LYS A 10 -19.43 12.04 -7.27
CA LYS A 10 -18.65 11.13 -6.40
C LYS A 10 -17.24 11.65 -6.11
N LEU A 11 -16.66 12.41 -7.04
CA LEU A 11 -15.34 13.03 -6.90
C LEU A 11 -15.39 14.43 -6.28
N GLY A 12 -16.56 14.92 -5.86
CA GLY A 12 -16.71 16.26 -5.27
C GLY A 12 -16.43 17.40 -6.25
N ILE A 13 -16.74 17.22 -7.54
CA ILE A 13 -16.50 18.21 -8.59
C ILE A 13 -17.79 19.01 -8.86
N GLU A 14 -17.76 20.31 -8.57
CA GLU A 14 -18.86 21.24 -8.83
C GLU A 14 -18.52 22.18 -9.99
N ILE A 15 -18.61 21.68 -11.23
CA ILE A 15 -18.40 22.46 -12.45
C ILE A 15 -19.68 22.44 -13.29
N ALA A 16 -20.28 23.61 -13.54
CA ALA A 16 -21.52 23.72 -14.30
C ALA A 16 -21.36 23.34 -15.78
N GLU A 17 -20.25 23.74 -16.41
CA GLU A 17 -19.98 23.50 -17.82
C GLU A 17 -19.63 22.02 -18.10
N PRO A 18 -20.42 21.29 -18.92
CA PRO A 18 -20.22 19.85 -19.14
C PRO A 18 -18.86 19.49 -19.76
N LYS A 19 -18.35 20.32 -20.67
CA LYS A 19 -17.05 20.11 -21.32
C LYS A 19 -15.90 20.15 -20.32
N ASP A 20 -15.93 21.12 -19.41
CA ASP A 20 -14.87 21.32 -18.43
C ASP A 20 -14.99 20.33 -17.26
N ARG A 21 -16.21 19.95 -16.89
CA ARG A 21 -16.48 18.83 -15.98
C ARG A 21 -15.84 17.54 -16.47
N LYS A 22 -16.07 17.18 -17.74
CA LYS A 22 -15.47 16.00 -18.38
C LYS A 22 -13.94 16.05 -18.36
N LYS A 23 -13.33 17.21 -18.69
CA LYS A 23 -11.87 17.39 -18.61
C LYS A 23 -11.34 17.19 -17.20
N LYS A 24 -12.02 17.76 -16.19
CA LYS A 24 -11.61 17.63 -14.79
C LYS A 24 -11.68 16.18 -14.32
N VAL A 25 -12.76 15.47 -14.63
CA VAL A 25 -12.90 14.03 -14.38
C VAL A 25 -11.75 13.25 -15.04
N ALA A 26 -11.49 13.49 -16.33
CA ALA A 26 -10.39 12.81 -17.04
C ALA A 26 -9.02 13.08 -16.40
N SER A 27 -8.76 14.33 -15.98
CA SER A 27 -7.52 14.71 -15.31
C SER A 27 -7.36 13.99 -13.96
N ILE A 28 -8.43 13.89 -13.16
CA ILE A 28 -8.40 13.17 -11.89
C ILE A 28 -8.16 11.67 -12.11
N LEU A 29 -8.87 11.04 -13.05
CA LEU A 29 -8.67 9.61 -13.35
C LEU A 29 -7.24 9.32 -13.82
N LYS A 30 -6.66 10.18 -14.69
CA LYS A 30 -5.25 10.07 -15.09
C LYS A 30 -4.31 10.23 -13.90
N LYS A 31 -4.57 11.20 -13.02
CA LYS A 31 -3.77 11.42 -11.80
C LYS A 31 -3.90 10.25 -10.81
N MET A 32 -5.06 9.60 -10.72
CA MET A 32 -5.19 8.37 -9.93
C MET A 32 -4.27 7.28 -10.46
N ASN A 33 -4.27 7.04 -11.78
CA ASN A 33 -3.38 6.07 -12.41
C ASN A 33 -1.88 6.34 -12.19
N THR A 34 -1.45 7.59 -11.92
CA THR A 34 -0.04 7.84 -11.58
C THR A 34 0.36 7.35 -10.20
N TYR A 35 -0.60 7.17 -9.29
CA TYR A 35 -0.35 6.62 -7.95
C TYR A 35 -0.51 5.10 -7.88
N LEU A 36 -1.25 4.51 -8.83
CA LEU A 36 -1.51 3.07 -8.87
C LEU A 36 -0.41 2.34 -9.63
N LYS A 37 0.35 1.49 -8.92
CA LYS A 37 1.38 0.63 -9.49
C LYS A 37 0.80 -0.63 -10.11
N TYR A 38 -0.17 -1.27 -9.45
CA TYR A 38 -0.68 -2.60 -9.86
C TYR A 38 -2.15 -2.60 -10.24
N THR A 39 -2.98 -1.74 -9.62
CA THR A 39 -4.42 -1.70 -9.89
C THR A 39 -4.84 -0.59 -10.87
N ASN A 40 -3.91 -0.19 -11.75
CA ASN A 40 -4.20 0.77 -12.79
C ASN A 40 -5.35 0.30 -13.70
N PHE A 41 -6.03 1.27 -14.32
CA PHE A 41 -7.17 1.03 -15.17
C PHE A 41 -7.13 1.90 -16.42
N ASN A 42 -7.77 1.43 -17.47
CA ASN A 42 -8.04 2.23 -18.66
C ASN A 42 -9.47 2.77 -18.57
N PHE A 43 -9.70 3.94 -19.16
CA PHE A 43 -11.04 4.50 -19.27
C PHE A 43 -11.26 5.17 -20.62
N SER A 44 -12.50 5.11 -21.11
CA SER A 44 -12.93 5.80 -22.32
C SER A 44 -14.29 6.45 -22.11
N PHE A 45 -14.57 7.49 -22.90
CA PHE A 45 -15.87 8.14 -22.90
C PHE A 45 -16.67 7.64 -24.10
N VAL A 46 -17.79 7.00 -23.83
CA VAL A 46 -18.70 6.46 -24.84
C VAL A 46 -19.96 7.31 -24.93
N LYS A 47 -20.49 7.38 -26.16
CA LYS A 47 -21.74 8.04 -26.50
C LYS A 47 -22.82 6.97 -26.65
N GLY A 48 -23.94 7.11 -25.94
CA GLY A 48 -25.11 6.27 -26.22
C GLY A 48 -25.76 6.63 -27.57
N ASP A 49 -26.47 5.68 -28.18
CA ASP A 49 -27.07 5.80 -29.52
C ASP A 49 -28.08 6.98 -29.64
N HIS A 50 -28.58 7.48 -28.51
CA HIS A 50 -29.54 8.60 -28.44
C HIS A 50 -29.06 9.77 -27.58
N GLU A 51 -27.80 9.78 -27.14
CA GLU A 51 -27.28 10.86 -26.30
C GLU A 51 -26.69 11.98 -27.15
N ARG A 52 -27.11 13.23 -26.90
CA ARG A 52 -26.54 14.41 -27.57
C ARG A 52 -25.04 14.61 -27.27
N TRP A 53 -24.54 14.00 -26.20
CA TRP A 53 -23.17 14.16 -25.72
C TRP A 53 -22.63 12.85 -25.11
N ALA A 54 -21.34 12.55 -25.33
CA ALA A 54 -20.67 11.35 -24.82
C ALA A 54 -20.29 11.49 -23.34
N TYR A 55 -21.23 11.16 -22.46
CA TYR A 55 -21.07 11.29 -21.00
C TYR A 55 -21.10 9.97 -20.25
N THR A 56 -21.03 8.81 -20.90
CA THR A 56 -20.80 7.56 -20.18
C THR A 56 -19.30 7.25 -20.09
N VAL A 57 -18.85 6.89 -18.90
CA VAL A 57 -17.46 6.45 -18.64
C VAL A 57 -17.42 4.94 -18.62
N LEU A 58 -16.62 4.35 -19.51
CA LEU A 58 -16.34 2.92 -19.53
C LEU A 58 -14.96 2.68 -18.94
N PHE A 59 -14.91 1.87 -17.88
CA PHE A 59 -13.67 1.39 -17.29
C PHE A 59 -13.32 0.02 -17.86
N SER A 60 -12.04 -0.20 -18.11
CA SER A 60 -11.50 -1.50 -18.49
C SER A 60 -10.22 -1.75 -17.70
N PHE A 61 -10.07 -2.97 -17.20
CA PHE A 61 -8.97 -3.34 -16.34
C PHE A 61 -8.05 -4.30 -17.09
N PRO A 62 -6.75 -4.00 -17.16
CA PRO A 62 -5.77 -4.95 -17.69
C PRO A 62 -5.82 -6.28 -16.93
N ARG A 63 -5.42 -7.37 -17.59
CA ARG A 63 -5.45 -8.71 -16.99
C ARG A 63 -4.61 -8.79 -15.71
N HIS A 64 -3.45 -8.12 -15.66
CA HIS A 64 -2.62 -8.05 -14.45
C HIS A 64 -3.32 -7.33 -13.29
N THR A 65 -4.13 -6.31 -13.57
CA THR A 65 -4.97 -5.64 -12.57
C THR A 65 -6.04 -6.59 -12.05
N LEU A 66 -6.69 -7.35 -12.92
CA LEU A 66 -7.69 -8.34 -12.51
C LEU A 66 -7.11 -9.44 -11.62
N HIS A 67 -5.85 -9.83 -11.83
CA HIS A 67 -5.14 -10.75 -10.93
C HIS A 67 -4.94 -10.19 -9.52
N CYS A 68 -4.97 -8.87 -9.31
CA CYS A 68 -4.97 -8.29 -7.96
C CYS A 68 -6.29 -8.57 -7.20
N PHE A 69 -7.36 -8.91 -7.92
CA PHE A 69 -8.68 -9.24 -7.38
C PHE A 69 -8.97 -10.75 -7.46
N ASP A 70 -7.94 -11.58 -7.61
CA ASP A 70 -8.08 -13.03 -7.51
C ASP A 70 -8.47 -13.39 -6.07
N GLU A 71 -9.77 -13.66 -5.86
CA GLU A 71 -10.33 -14.03 -4.57
C GLU A 71 -9.66 -15.28 -3.99
N GLY A 72 -9.17 -16.19 -4.84
CA GLY A 72 -8.43 -17.37 -4.42
C GLY A 72 -7.08 -17.00 -3.80
N GLN A 73 -6.29 -16.15 -4.48
CA GLN A 73 -5.02 -15.66 -3.92
C GLN A 73 -5.23 -14.81 -2.66
N TYR A 74 -6.29 -13.99 -2.64
CA TYR A 74 -6.64 -13.20 -1.47
C TYR A 74 -7.00 -14.09 -0.27
N ALA A 75 -7.79 -15.15 -0.47
CA ALA A 75 -8.12 -16.11 0.58
C ALA A 75 -6.86 -16.81 1.13
N VAL A 76 -5.86 -17.09 0.28
CA VAL A 76 -4.57 -17.63 0.71
C VAL A 76 -3.83 -16.62 1.60
N VAL A 77 -3.76 -15.34 1.21
CA VAL A 77 -3.14 -14.29 2.05
C VAL A 77 -3.86 -14.17 3.38
N VAL A 78 -5.20 -14.05 3.39
CA VAL A 78 -5.98 -13.90 4.62
C VAL A 78 -5.78 -15.10 5.55
N LYS A 79 -5.85 -16.32 5.02
CA LYS A 79 -5.62 -17.54 5.81
C LYS A 79 -4.21 -17.55 6.41
N LYS A 80 -3.20 -17.18 5.63
CA LYS A 80 -1.81 -17.12 6.09
C LYS A 80 -1.61 -16.04 7.16
N PHE A 81 -2.17 -14.86 6.91
CA PHE A 81 -2.16 -13.71 7.80
C PHE A 81 -2.73 -14.06 9.18
N TYR A 82 -3.94 -14.61 9.24
CA TYR A 82 -4.56 -14.97 10.52
C TYR A 82 -3.81 -16.10 11.24
N LYS A 83 -3.22 -17.05 10.51
CA LYS A 83 -2.37 -18.09 11.11
C LYS A 83 -1.13 -17.50 11.77
N ASN A 84 -0.48 -16.54 11.11
CA ASN A 84 0.71 -15.88 11.64
C ASN A 84 0.37 -14.90 12.78
N LEU A 85 -0.77 -14.19 12.69
CA LEU A 85 -1.29 -13.39 13.79
C LEU A 85 -1.58 -14.24 15.03
N LEU A 86 -2.13 -15.44 14.85
CA LEU A 86 -2.37 -16.35 15.97
C LEU A 86 -1.05 -16.77 16.65
N GLY A 87 0.00 -17.02 15.85
CA GLY A 87 1.34 -17.25 16.37
C GLY A 87 1.87 -16.07 17.19
N LEU A 88 1.72 -14.85 16.68
CA LEU A 88 2.11 -13.62 17.38
C LEU A 88 1.29 -13.39 18.66
N TYR A 89 -0.02 -13.64 18.62
CA TYR A 89 -0.91 -13.52 19.77
C TYR A 89 -0.46 -14.43 20.91
N VAL A 90 -0.19 -15.70 20.61
CA VAL A 90 0.27 -16.66 21.62
C VAL A 90 1.65 -16.29 22.17
N GLU A 91 2.54 -15.78 21.32
CA GLU A 91 3.86 -15.28 21.76
C GLU A 91 3.74 -14.14 22.78
N ILE A 92 2.80 -13.23 22.58
CA ILE A 92 2.58 -12.08 23.47
C ILE A 92 1.83 -12.50 24.75
N ALA A 93 0.79 -13.33 24.62
CA ALA A 93 -0.07 -13.73 25.74
C ALA A 93 0.60 -14.75 26.68
N TYR A 94 1.53 -15.55 26.17
CA TYR A 94 2.21 -16.61 26.92
C TYR A 94 3.73 -16.49 26.77
N PRO A 95 4.35 -15.44 27.35
CA PRO A 95 5.80 -15.26 27.31
C PRO A 95 6.52 -16.46 27.97
N ASP A 96 7.77 -16.70 27.60
CA ASP A 96 8.65 -17.71 28.18
C ASP A 96 8.21 -19.18 28.02
N THR A 97 7.32 -19.45 27.07
CA THR A 97 6.97 -20.82 26.66
C THR A 97 7.89 -21.33 25.55
N ASP A 98 8.45 -22.54 25.73
CA ASP A 98 9.19 -23.22 24.66
C ASP A 98 8.32 -23.44 23.42
N MET A 99 8.96 -23.55 22.25
CA MET A 99 8.30 -23.70 20.94
C MET A 99 7.31 -24.87 20.89
N ALA A 100 7.54 -25.96 21.62
CA ALA A 100 6.59 -27.08 21.70
C ALA A 100 5.30 -26.68 22.42
N VAL A 101 5.42 -25.96 23.54
CA VAL A 101 4.28 -25.48 24.33
C VAL A 101 3.51 -24.41 23.55
N ARG A 102 4.23 -23.50 22.89
CA ARG A 102 3.64 -22.48 22.01
C ARG A 102 2.78 -23.10 20.90
N ARG A 103 3.28 -24.13 20.21
CA ARG A 103 2.52 -24.86 19.19
C ARG A 103 1.26 -25.52 19.75
N LYS A 104 1.34 -26.09 20.97
CA LYS A 104 0.17 -26.65 21.64
C LYS A 104 -0.86 -25.57 21.95
N LYS A 105 -0.41 -24.41 22.43
CA LYS A 105 -1.29 -23.29 22.78
C LYS A 105 -1.96 -22.65 21.56
N ILE A 106 -1.25 -22.54 20.43
CA ILE A 106 -1.84 -22.13 19.15
C ILE A 106 -3.03 -23.02 18.78
N LYS A 107 -2.87 -24.35 18.87
CA LYS A 107 -3.97 -25.29 18.59
C LYS A 107 -5.13 -25.15 19.57
N GLU A 108 -4.83 -24.99 20.86
CA GLU A 108 -5.85 -24.77 21.89
C GLU A 108 -6.69 -23.52 21.61
N VAL A 109 -6.04 -22.40 21.24
CA VAL A 109 -6.75 -21.16 20.88
C VAL A 109 -7.53 -21.31 19.55
N GLU A 110 -7.05 -22.13 18.61
CA GLU A 110 -7.73 -22.39 17.34
C GLU A 110 -8.98 -23.27 17.52
N GLU A 111 -8.95 -24.24 18.44
CA GLU A 111 -10.02 -25.20 18.69
C GLU A 111 -11.08 -24.68 19.70
N ASP A 112 -10.68 -23.81 20.64
CA ASP A 112 -11.59 -23.22 21.63
C ASP A 112 -12.27 -21.96 21.10
N ALA A 113 -13.61 -21.99 20.97
CA ALA A 113 -14.37 -20.88 20.42
C ALA A 113 -14.31 -19.59 21.25
N GLY A 114 -14.12 -19.69 22.57
CA GLY A 114 -13.97 -18.55 23.47
C GLY A 114 -12.63 -17.85 23.28
N LEU A 115 -11.54 -18.62 23.35
CA LEU A 115 -10.17 -18.13 23.13
C LEU A 115 -9.99 -17.63 21.70
N TYR A 116 -10.57 -18.30 20.71
CA TYR A 116 -10.52 -17.85 19.32
C TYR A 116 -11.22 -16.48 19.15
N LYS A 117 -12.35 -16.28 19.83
CA LYS A 117 -13.05 -14.98 19.83
C LYS A 117 -12.20 -13.88 20.47
N GLU A 118 -11.51 -14.17 21.58
CA GLU A 118 -10.58 -13.23 22.21
C GLU A 118 -9.41 -12.87 21.27
N PHE A 119 -8.84 -13.88 20.60
CA PHE A 119 -7.84 -13.68 19.56
C PHE A 119 -8.36 -12.77 18.44
N LEU A 120 -9.58 -12.98 17.94
CA LEU A 120 -10.14 -12.14 16.88
C LEU A 120 -10.36 -10.69 17.33
N LEU A 121 -10.77 -10.47 18.58
CA LEU A 121 -10.90 -9.13 19.15
C LEU A 121 -9.54 -8.44 19.20
N TRP A 122 -8.51 -9.14 19.68
CA TRP A 122 -7.13 -8.61 19.67
C TRP A 122 -6.62 -8.38 18.25
N ALA A 123 -6.84 -9.30 17.30
CA ALA A 123 -6.35 -9.20 15.94
C ALA A 123 -6.84 -7.91 15.25
N ASN A 124 -8.08 -7.50 15.55
CA ASN A 124 -8.70 -6.28 15.03
C ASN A 124 -8.50 -5.04 15.92
N SER A 125 -7.78 -5.16 17.04
CA SER A 125 -7.42 -4.03 17.91
C SER A 125 -6.16 -3.30 17.40
N PRO A 126 -5.93 -2.04 17.83
CA PRO A 126 -4.72 -1.30 17.45
C PRO A 126 -3.44 -1.81 18.15
N GLU A 127 -3.54 -2.79 19.05
CA GLU A 127 -2.37 -3.34 19.74
C GLU A 127 -1.42 -4.04 18.78
N SER A 128 -0.10 -3.88 18.99
CA SER A 128 0.93 -4.50 18.15
C SER A 128 0.78 -4.20 16.65
N VAL A 129 0.22 -3.04 16.27
CA VAL A 129 -0.12 -2.72 14.88
C VAL A 129 1.10 -2.78 13.97
N GLU A 130 2.29 -2.36 14.41
CA GLU A 130 3.53 -2.47 13.62
C GLU A 130 3.86 -3.92 13.28
N LYS A 131 3.80 -4.82 14.27
CA LYS A 131 4.04 -6.26 14.06
C LYS A 131 2.97 -6.88 13.16
N LYS A 132 1.69 -6.51 13.33
CA LYS A 132 0.59 -6.96 12.47
C LYS A 132 0.78 -6.50 11.03
N LYS A 133 1.20 -5.24 10.82
CA LYS A 133 1.52 -4.69 9.50
C LYS A 133 2.67 -5.45 8.84
N GLN A 134 3.75 -5.72 9.57
CA GLN A 134 4.88 -6.51 9.08
C GLN A 134 4.47 -7.91 8.63
N ILE A 135 3.64 -8.60 9.42
CA ILE A 135 3.09 -9.91 9.04
C ILE A 135 2.25 -9.80 7.77
N TYR A 136 1.37 -8.79 7.68
CA TYR A 136 0.54 -8.58 6.48
C TYR A 136 1.39 -8.40 5.22
N ILE A 137 2.41 -7.53 5.26
CA ILE A 137 3.28 -7.28 4.10
C ILE A 137 4.06 -8.55 3.75
N SER A 138 4.64 -9.24 4.73
CA SER A 138 5.40 -10.46 4.52
C SER A 138 4.54 -11.55 3.86
N ASP A 139 3.32 -11.74 4.35
CA ASP A 139 2.38 -12.71 3.79
C ASP A 139 1.89 -12.32 2.40
N PHE A 140 1.63 -11.04 2.18
CA PHE A 140 1.24 -10.51 0.89
C PHE A 140 2.35 -10.71 -0.15
N VAL A 141 3.60 -10.34 0.17
CA VAL A 141 4.76 -10.52 -0.70
C VAL A 141 4.99 -11.99 -1.00
N ALA A 142 4.86 -12.87 0.00
CA ALA A 142 5.05 -14.30 -0.18
C ALA A 142 4.02 -14.96 -1.12
N VAL A 143 2.80 -14.41 -1.23
CA VAL A 143 1.74 -14.95 -2.09
C VAL A 143 1.70 -14.26 -3.45
N PHE A 144 1.81 -12.93 -3.49
CA PHE A 144 1.67 -12.14 -4.71
C PHE A 144 3.00 -11.81 -5.40
N GLY A 145 4.14 -12.08 -4.76
CA GLY A 145 5.49 -11.79 -5.27
C GLY A 145 5.79 -10.29 -5.41
N ARG A 146 4.99 -9.42 -4.78
CA ARG A 146 5.09 -7.96 -4.87
C ARG A 146 4.58 -7.32 -3.58
N PHE A 147 4.95 -6.07 -3.34
CA PHE A 147 4.43 -5.30 -2.20
C PHE A 147 2.96 -4.90 -2.39
N PRO A 148 2.21 -4.73 -1.29
CA PRO A 148 0.90 -4.09 -1.32
C PRO A 148 0.97 -2.69 -1.95
N GLU A 149 -0.13 -2.26 -2.57
CA GLU A 149 -0.20 -0.93 -3.18
C GLU A 149 -0.14 0.17 -2.13
N GLY A 150 0.69 1.19 -2.37
CA GLY A 150 0.96 2.25 -1.40
C GLY A 150 2.02 1.92 -0.35
N TRP A 151 2.57 0.70 -0.36
CA TRP A 151 3.64 0.28 0.55
C TRP A 151 4.94 0.15 -0.24
N ALA A 152 5.95 0.92 0.15
CA ALA A 152 7.30 0.82 -0.41
C ALA A 152 8.21 0.04 0.55
N GLN A 153 9.31 -0.52 0.02
CA GLN A 153 10.30 -1.23 0.82
C GLN A 153 10.88 -0.35 1.96
N GLU A 154 10.97 0.96 1.73
CA GLU A 154 11.41 1.98 2.70
C GLU A 154 10.55 2.06 3.97
N GLU A 155 9.23 1.77 3.89
CA GLU A 155 8.37 1.72 5.09
C GLU A 155 8.64 0.45 5.92
N LEU A 156 9.09 -0.63 5.28
CA LEU A 156 9.50 -1.87 5.96
C LEU A 156 10.82 -1.67 6.70
N GLU A 157 11.77 -0.96 6.07
CA GLU A 157 13.09 -0.63 6.61
C GLU A 157 12.98 0.36 7.79
N SER A 158 12.08 1.35 7.69
CA SER A 158 11.77 2.28 8.79
C SER A 158 11.11 1.58 10.00
N ALA A 159 10.28 0.57 9.77
CA ALA A 159 9.61 -0.18 10.84
C ALA A 159 10.50 -1.26 11.48
N ASN A 160 11.59 -1.69 10.81
CA ASN A 160 12.56 -2.65 11.34
C ASN A 160 13.76 -1.98 12.05
N GLY A 161 13.74 -0.67 12.25
CA GLY A 161 14.76 0.04 13.06
C GLY A 161 16.18 -0.13 12.54
N THR A 162 16.38 -0.33 11.24
CA THR A 162 17.72 -0.25 10.66
C THR A 162 17.96 1.21 10.27
N GLU A 163 18.46 2.00 11.22
CA GLU A 163 19.32 3.13 10.85
C GLU A 163 20.49 2.51 10.07
N VAL A 164 20.38 2.50 8.74
CA VAL A 164 21.57 2.35 7.91
C VAL A 164 22.35 3.63 8.15
N ALA A 165 23.34 3.56 9.05
CA ALA A 165 24.29 4.65 9.24
C ALA A 165 24.82 5.04 7.86
N PRO A 166 24.77 6.32 7.47
CA PRO A 166 25.32 6.75 6.19
C PRO A 166 26.78 6.32 6.12
N ALA A 167 27.15 5.71 4.99
CA ALA A 167 28.52 5.27 4.77
C ALA A 167 29.47 6.47 4.92
N PRO A 168 30.66 6.28 5.53
CA PRO A 168 31.61 7.36 5.80
C PRO A 168 32.14 8.09 4.55
N GLU A 169 31.75 7.65 3.36
CA GLU A 169 32.10 8.24 2.07
C GLU A 169 31.31 9.54 1.78
N GLU A 170 30.22 9.84 2.49
CA GLU A 170 29.49 11.13 2.35
C GLU A 170 30.18 12.33 3.03
N PHE A 171 31.30 12.14 3.73
CA PHE A 171 32.04 13.22 4.41
C PHE A 171 33.28 13.72 3.66
N ILE A 172 33.59 13.21 2.47
CA ILE A 172 34.72 13.68 1.69
C ILE A 172 34.21 14.35 0.42
N SER A 173 33.99 15.66 0.48
CA SER A 173 34.03 16.50 -0.71
C SER A 173 35.49 16.73 -1.08
N PRO A 174 35.97 16.33 -2.27
CA PRO A 174 37.11 16.98 -2.88
C PRO A 174 36.64 18.25 -3.61
N GLU A 175 37.61 19.07 -3.98
CA GLU A 175 37.54 20.25 -4.85
C GLU A 175 37.46 21.60 -4.11
N THR A 176 38.25 22.61 -4.42
CA THR A 176 39.30 22.78 -5.44
C THR A 176 40.08 24.03 -5.10
N ASP A 177 41.34 23.99 -5.47
CA ASP A 177 42.27 25.09 -5.70
C ASP A 177 41.59 26.40 -6.13
N GLY A 178 41.80 27.44 -5.33
CA GLY A 178 41.37 28.80 -5.60
C GLY A 178 42.52 29.75 -5.32
N ALA A 179 43.51 29.77 -6.21
CA ALA A 179 44.60 30.74 -6.23
C ALA A 179 44.03 32.16 -6.34
N VAL A 180 44.08 32.92 -5.24
CA VAL A 180 43.86 34.36 -5.24
C VAL A 180 45.23 35.03 -5.29
N ASN A 181 45.56 35.56 -6.46
CA ASN A 181 46.69 36.48 -6.63
C ASN A 181 46.45 37.71 -5.74
N MET A 182 47.37 37.98 -4.82
CA MET A 182 47.48 39.27 -4.14
C MET A 182 48.52 40.12 -4.88
N ASP A 183 48.06 41.22 -5.47
CA ASP A 183 48.92 42.29 -5.96
C ASP A 183 49.54 43.06 -4.79
N ASP A 184 50.84 43.36 -4.93
CA ASP A 184 51.70 44.17 -4.07
C ASP A 184 51.22 45.62 -3.89
N PRO A 185 51.46 46.26 -2.72
CA PRO A 185 51.54 47.71 -2.62
C PRO A 185 52.98 48.17 -2.36
N ALA A 186 53.60 48.78 -3.36
CA ALA A 186 54.75 49.67 -3.19
C ALA A 186 54.63 50.86 -4.15
N VAL A 187 54.26 52.02 -3.60
CA VAL A 187 54.96 53.34 -3.59
C VAL A 187 54.00 54.36 -3.00
#